data_AF-A0A6V7TZC0-F1
#
_entry.id   AF-A0A6V7TZC0-F1
#
_cell.length_a   1.000
_cell.length_b   1.000
_cell.length_c   1.000
_cell.angle_alpha   90.00
_cell.angle_beta   90.00
_cell.angle_gamma   90.00
#
_symmetry.space_group_name_H-M   'P 1'
#
loop_
_entity.id
_entity.type
_entity.pdbx_description
1 polymer ?
#
loop_
_entity_poly.entity_id
_entity_poly.type
_entity_poly.pdbx_seq_one_letter_code
_entity_poly.pdbx_strand_id
1 'polypeptide(L)'
;MTLLTILPFVIIFICGFKMVHYVNAHTGLSQNMKRLLKQLTKTLIILIIIPFINLFLTLSTIFFSFGNTTNVTKDNDIHPLYIFLVIFNHFTPVFNPIVCIITNKPYKEAVLNRLRIHPQ
;
A
#
# COMPACT_ATOMS: atom_id res chain seq x y z
N MET A 1 10.58 -3.29 18.32
CA MET A 1 10.03 -3.92 17.09
C MET A 1 9.42 -2.91 16.13
N THR A 2 8.68 -1.89 16.58
CA THR A 2 7.98 -0.90 15.71
C THR A 2 8.89 -0.15 14.74
N LEU A 3 10.12 0.20 15.14
CA LEU A 3 11.09 0.85 14.25
C LEU A 3 11.49 -0.02 13.06
N LEU A 4 11.71 -1.34 13.29
CA LEU A 4 12.04 -2.30 12.24
C LEU A 4 10.88 -2.48 11.25
N THR A 5 9.64 -2.32 11.71
CA THR A 5 8.46 -2.37 10.85
C THR A 5 8.26 -1.09 10.03
N ILE A 6 8.58 0.09 10.58
CA ILE A 6 8.37 1.39 9.91
C ILE A 6 9.48 1.71 8.91
N LEU A 7 10.72 1.31 9.21
CA LEU A 7 11.91 1.66 8.41
C LEU A 7 11.80 1.29 6.91
N PRO A 8 11.31 0.10 6.51
CA PRO A 8 11.15 -0.24 5.11
C PRO A 8 10.23 0.72 4.34
N PHE A 9 9.13 1.17 4.96
CA PHE A 9 8.20 2.11 4.35
C PHE A 9 8.87 3.45 4.05
N VAL A 10 9.66 3.96 5.01
CA VAL A 10 10.41 5.21 4.86
C VAL A 10 11.46 5.08 3.76
N ILE A 11 12.22 3.98 3.75
CA ILE A 11 13.24 3.73 2.72
C ILE A 11 12.61 3.73 1.33
N ILE A 12 11.52 2.97 1.14
CA ILE A 12 10.91 2.87 -0.19
C ILE A 12 10.28 4.21 -0.61
N PHE A 13 9.72 4.98 0.33
CA PHE A 13 9.21 6.32 0.02
C PHE A 13 10.33 7.25 -0.46
N ILE A 14 11.47 7.29 0.24
CA ILE A 14 12.64 8.10 -0.15
C ILE A 14 13.20 7.64 -1.49
N CYS A 15 13.36 6.33 -1.68
CA CYS A 15 13.84 5.74 -2.93
C CYS A 15 12.89 6.07 -4.09
N GLY A 16 11.57 5.96 -3.88
CA GLY A 16 10.56 6.28 -4.87
C GLY A 16 10.61 7.74 -5.28
N PHE A 17 10.72 8.66 -4.32
CA PHE A 17 10.84 10.09 -4.61
C PHE A 17 12.12 10.41 -5.41
N LYS A 18 13.26 9.86 -4.99
CA LYS A 18 14.54 9.99 -5.73
C LYS A 18 14.44 9.42 -7.14
N MET A 19 13.76 8.30 -7.33
CA MET A 19 13.58 7.67 -8.64
C MET A 19 12.74 8.55 -9.58
N VAL A 20 11.66 9.15 -9.09
CA VAL A 20 10.84 10.10 -9.89
C VAL A 20 11.69 11.29 -10.33
N HIS A 21 12.49 11.86 -9.43
CA HIS A 21 13.37 12.97 -9.75
C HIS A 21 14.45 12.58 -10.76
N TYR A 22 15.07 11.41 -10.58
CA TYR A 22 16.07 10.87 -11.51
C TYR A 22 15.51 10.71 -12.93
N VAL A 23 14.32 10.11 -13.07
CA VAL A 23 13.67 9.89 -14.37
C VAL A 23 13.30 11.21 -15.06
N ASN A 24 12.98 12.25 -14.29
CA ASN A 24 12.75 13.59 -14.83
C ASN A 24 14.03 14.21 -15.37
N ALA A 25 15.13 14.12 -14.61
CA ALA A 25 16.40 14.75 -14.95
C ALA A 25 17.18 14.02 -16.06
N HIS A 26 16.97 12.71 -16.24
CA HIS A 26 17.78 11.92 -17.17
C HIS A 26 17.40 12.18 -18.64
N THR A 27 18.32 12.66 -19.46
CA THR A 27 18.08 13.01 -20.88
C THR A 27 18.16 11.81 -21.83
N GLY A 28 18.86 10.73 -21.45
CA GLY A 28 19.08 9.54 -22.30
C GLY A 28 17.91 8.55 -22.40
N LEU A 29 16.82 8.74 -21.67
CA LEU A 29 15.65 7.86 -21.71
C LEU A 29 14.63 8.33 -22.75
N SER A 30 14.12 7.40 -23.56
CA SER A 30 12.98 7.67 -24.44
C SER A 30 11.76 8.13 -23.63
N GLN A 31 10.93 9.00 -24.22
CA GLN A 31 9.77 9.56 -23.53
C GLN A 31 8.79 8.47 -23.05
N ASN A 32 8.67 7.38 -23.80
CA ASN A 32 7.88 6.21 -23.41
C ASN A 32 8.48 5.49 -22.19
N MET A 33 9.80 5.29 -22.15
CA MET A 33 10.47 4.68 -21.00
C MET A 33 10.32 5.55 -19.75
N LYS A 34 10.48 6.88 -19.87
CA LYS A 34 10.24 7.81 -18.76
C LYS A 34 8.82 7.71 -18.21
N ARG A 35 7.81 7.60 -19.09
CA ARG A 35 6.41 7.45 -18.71
C ARG A 35 6.17 6.15 -17.95
N LEU A 36 6.70 5.03 -18.45
CA LEU A 36 6.57 3.72 -17.83
C LEU A 36 7.23 3.68 -16.45
N LEU A 37 8.46 4.18 -16.33
CA LEU A 37 9.16 4.21 -15.05
C LEU A 37 8.44 5.08 -14.00
N LYS A 38 7.90 6.23 -14.42
CA LYS A 38 7.07 7.07 -13.53
C LYS A 38 5.80 6.35 -13.08
N GLN A 39 5.10 5.67 -14.00
CA GLN A 39 3.90 4.92 -13.66
C GLN A 39 4.20 3.79 -12.69
N LEU A 40 5.27 3.03 -12.93
CA LEU A 40 5.71 1.95 -12.06
C LEU A 40 6.10 2.48 -10.67
N THR A 41 6.87 3.57 -10.61
CA THR A 41 7.28 4.19 -9.34
C THR A 41 6.09 4.72 -8.55
N LYS A 42 5.13 5.38 -9.22
CA LYS A 42 3.87 5.84 -8.58
C LYS A 42 3.05 4.66 -8.06
N THR A 43 2.96 3.58 -8.84
CA THR A 43 2.26 2.34 -8.44
C THR A 43 2.89 1.77 -7.18
N LEU A 44 4.23 1.69 -7.12
CA LEU A 44 4.96 1.19 -5.96
C LEU A 44 4.70 2.04 -4.71
N ILE A 45 4.71 3.37 -4.85
CA ILE A 45 4.40 4.28 -3.73
C ILE A 45 2.97 4.02 -3.21
N ILE A 46 1.98 3.90 -4.09
CA ILE A 46 0.57 3.65 -3.70
C ILE A 46 0.43 2.28 -3.01
N LEU A 47 1.08 1.24 -3.54
CA LEU A 47 1.09 -0.10 -2.95
C LEU A 47 1.63 -0.15 -1.52
N ILE A 48 2.47 0.82 -1.14
CA ILE A 48 3.13 0.87 0.16
C ILE A 48 2.33 1.70 1.16
N ILE A 49 1.55 2.67 0.68
CA ILE A 49 0.65 3.47 1.52
C ILE A 49 -0.43 2.59 2.17
N ILE A 50 -0.96 1.61 1.46
CA ILE A 50 -2.03 0.72 1.96
C ILE A 50 -1.58 -0.08 3.21
N PRO A 51 -0.51 -0.90 3.16
CA PRO A 51 0.00 -1.60 4.34
C PRO A 51 0.49 -0.65 5.43
N PHE A 52 0.96 0.56 5.08
CA PHE A 52 1.33 1.57 6.07
C PHE A 52 0.12 2.09 6.86
N ILE A 53 -0.99 2.42 6.19
CA ILE A 53 -2.24 2.83 6.84
C ILE A 53 -2.77 1.71 7.74
N ASN A 54 -2.74 0.47 7.25
CA ASN A 54 -3.17 -0.71 8.02
C ASN A 54 -2.35 -0.91 9.29
N LEU A 55 -1.02 -0.78 9.18
CA LEU A 55 -0.12 -0.83 10.33
C LEU A 55 -0.40 0.31 11.31
N PHE A 56 -0.59 1.53 10.81
CA PHE A 56 -0.89 2.70 11.63
C PHE A 56 -2.19 2.53 12.42
N LEU A 57 -3.27 2.13 11.75
CA LEU A 57 -4.57 1.89 12.40
C LEU A 57 -4.47 0.82 13.50
N THR A 58 -3.78 -0.29 13.20
CA THR A 58 -3.57 -1.37 14.18
C THR A 58 -2.81 -0.85 15.41
N LEU A 59 -1.72 -0.10 15.21
CA LEU A 59 -0.94 0.47 16.31
C LEU A 59 -1.74 1.49 17.12
N SER A 60 -2.54 2.35 16.48
CA SER A 60 -3.40 3.31 17.17
C SER A 60 -4.38 2.60 18.09
N THR A 61 -5.04 1.54 17.62
CA THR A 61 -6.00 0.79 18.47
C THR A 61 -5.36 0.15 19.70
N ILE A 62 -4.16 -0.42 19.54
CA ILE A 62 -3.41 -0.99 20.66
C ILE A 62 -3.04 0.11 21.66
N PHE A 63 -2.58 1.26 21.17
CA PHE A 63 -2.20 2.39 22.02
C PHE A 63 -3.39 2.96 22.82
N PHE A 64 -4.53 3.16 22.18
CA PHE A 64 -5.77 3.60 22.85
C PHE A 64 -6.27 2.57 23.86
N SER A 65 -6.22 1.28 23.51
CA SER A 65 -6.59 0.20 24.43
C SER A 65 -5.68 0.19 25.66
N PHE A 66 -4.37 0.36 25.49
CA PHE A 66 -3.42 0.39 26.60
C PHE A 66 -3.61 1.64 27.48
N GLY A 67 -3.85 2.80 26.88
CA GLY A 67 -4.13 4.05 27.59
C GLY A 67 -5.39 4.01 28.46
N ASN A 68 -6.41 3.26 28.06
CA ASN A 68 -7.66 3.11 28.81
C ASN A 68 -7.59 2.06 29.94
N THR A 69 -6.62 1.13 29.94
CA THR A 69 -6.52 0.09 31.00
C THR A 69 -6.14 0.63 32.38
N THR A 70 -5.75 1.91 32.51
CA THR A 70 -5.53 2.56 33.80
C THR A 70 -6.82 2.91 34.54
N ASN A 71 -7.97 2.95 33.84
CA ASN A 71 -9.27 3.24 34.43
C ASN A 71 -10.28 2.13 34.06
N VAL A 72 -10.57 1.28 35.04
CA VAL A 72 -11.85 0.55 35.19
C VAL A 72 -12.01 -0.76 34.39
N THR A 73 -12.09 -1.83 35.19
CA THR A 73 -12.68 -3.17 34.98
C THR A 73 -12.48 -3.92 33.66
N LYS A 74 -11.90 -5.12 33.84
CA LYS A 74 -11.96 -6.30 32.99
C LYS A 74 -13.36 -6.51 32.39
N ASP A 75 -13.56 -6.10 31.14
CA ASP A 75 -14.49 -6.79 30.26
C ASP A 75 -13.70 -7.26 29.03
N ASN A 76 -13.80 -8.56 28.75
CA ASN A 76 -13.20 -9.23 27.60
C ASN A 76 -13.92 -8.89 26.29
N ASP A 77 -14.38 -7.65 26.15
CA ASP A 77 -15.04 -7.19 24.95
C ASP A 77 -13.97 -6.96 23.89
N ILE A 78 -13.81 -7.96 23.02
CA ILE A 78 -13.12 -7.79 21.76
C ILE A 78 -13.87 -6.68 21.02
N HIS A 79 -13.30 -5.47 21.05
CA HIS A 79 -13.92 -4.32 20.42
C HIS A 79 -14.21 -4.66 18.95
N PRO A 80 -15.46 -4.50 18.46
CA PRO A 80 -15.83 -4.84 17.08
C PRO A 80 -14.95 -4.14 16.04
N LEU A 81 -14.35 -2.99 16.41
CA LEU A 81 -13.37 -2.28 15.62
C LEU A 81 -12.07 -3.07 15.37
N TYR A 82 -11.61 -3.85 16.35
CA TYR A 82 -10.44 -4.73 16.20
C TYR A 82 -10.73 -5.87 15.21
N ILE A 83 -11.90 -6.51 15.32
CA ILE A 83 -12.33 -7.56 14.37
C ILE A 83 -12.42 -6.98 12.95
N PHE A 84 -13.02 -5.80 12.80
CA PHE A 84 -13.09 -5.11 11.51
C PHE A 84 -11.70 -4.84 10.91
N LEU A 85 -10.75 -4.37 11.72
CA LEU A 85 -9.37 -4.14 11.26
C LEU A 85 -8.65 -5.42 10.86
N VAL A 86 -8.84 -6.52 11.59
CA VAL A 86 -8.25 -7.82 11.24
C VAL A 86 -8.80 -8.34 9.90
N ILE A 87 -10.11 -8.20 9.68
CA ILE A 87 -10.74 -8.54 8.41
C ILE A 87 -10.20 -7.63 7.31
N PHE A 88 -10.14 -6.32 7.53
CA PHE A 88 -9.61 -5.37 6.55
C PHE A 88 -8.15 -5.67 6.17
N ASN A 89 -7.32 -6.07 7.15
CA ASN A 89 -5.95 -6.47 6.90
C ASN A 89 -5.84 -7.72 6.01
N HIS A 90 -6.79 -8.66 6.08
CA HIS A 90 -6.85 -9.80 5.15
C HIS A 90 -7.19 -9.40 3.71
N PHE A 91 -7.81 -8.23 3.50
CA PHE A 91 -8.06 -7.68 2.16
C PHE A 91 -6.86 -6.92 1.56
N THR A 92 -5.81 -6.62 2.34
CA THR A 92 -4.56 -5.99 1.85
C THR A 92 -4.04 -6.59 0.52
N PRO A 93 -3.86 -7.93 0.39
CA PRO A 93 -3.38 -8.53 -0.86
C PRO A 93 -4.33 -8.33 -2.05
N VAL A 94 -5.62 -8.12 -1.81
CA VAL A 94 -6.62 -7.87 -2.87
C VAL A 94 -6.46 -6.47 -3.47
N PHE A 95 -6.01 -5.49 -2.68
CA PHE A 95 -5.76 -4.16 -3.21
C PHE A 95 -4.55 -4.11 -4.15
N ASN A 96 -3.59 -5.02 -4.01
CA ASN A 96 -2.39 -5.03 -4.86
C ASN A 96 -2.71 -5.12 -6.38
N PRO A 97 -3.46 -6.13 -6.86
CA PRO A 97 -3.85 -6.19 -8.27
C PRO A 97 -4.75 -5.03 -8.67
N ILE A 98 -5.64 -4.55 -7.79
CA ILE A 98 -6.53 -3.41 -8.08
C ILE A 98 -5.72 -2.16 -8.36
N VAL A 99 -4.76 -1.82 -7.49
CA VAL A 99 -3.87 -0.68 -7.66
C VAL A 99 -3.11 -0.81 -8.97
N CYS A 100 -2.50 -1.98 -9.24
CA CYS A 100 -1.78 -2.22 -10.49
C CYS A 100 -2.65 -2.02 -11.74
N ILE A 101 -3.91 -2.47 -11.75
CA ILE A 101 -4.84 -2.27 -12.87
C ILE A 101 -5.19 -0.78 -13.05
N ILE A 102 -5.35 -0.04 -11.96
CA ILE A 102 -5.74 1.39 -12.03
C ILE A 102 -4.57 2.26 -12.46
N THR A 103 -3.36 2.00 -11.97
CA THR A 103 -2.21 2.90 -12.11
C THR A 103 -1.29 2.53 -13.27
N ASN A 104 -1.25 1.26 -13.67
CA ASN A 104 -0.33 0.75 -14.68
C ASN A 104 -1.09 0.38 -15.99
N LYS A 105 -1.04 1.29 -16.97
CA LYS A 105 -1.74 1.14 -18.26
C LYS A 105 -1.39 -0.16 -19.01
N PRO A 106 -0.11 -0.51 -19.26
CA PRO A 106 0.19 -1.76 -19.96
C PRO A 106 -0.26 -2.99 -19.17
N TYR A 107 -0.25 -2.95 -17.83
CA TYR A 107 -0.80 -4.03 -17.02
C TYR A 107 -2.33 -4.14 -17.19
N LYS A 108 -3.04 -3.02 -17.14
CA LYS A 108 -4.49 -2.95 -17.42
C LYS A 108 -4.83 -3.53 -18.79
N GLU A 109 -4.11 -3.13 -19.82
CA GLU A 109 -4.33 -3.59 -21.19
C GLU A 109 -4.08 -5.11 -21.31
N ALA A 110 -3.02 -5.63 -20.69
CA ALA A 110 -2.75 -7.06 -20.67
C ALA A 110 -3.87 -7.86 -19.97
N VAL A 111 -4.38 -7.37 -18.84
CA VAL A 111 -5.49 -8.02 -18.11
C VAL A 111 -6.78 -7.98 -18.94
N LEU A 112 -7.16 -6.81 -19.47
CA LEU A 112 -8.37 -6.66 -20.28
C LEU A 112 -8.33 -7.47 -21.57
N ASN A 113 -7.17 -7.53 -22.23
CA ASN A 113 -7.02 -8.34 -23.44
C ASN A 113 -7.18 -9.84 -23.13
N ARG A 114 -6.64 -10.34 -22.01
CA ARG A 114 -6.88 -11.72 -21.58
C ARG A 114 -8.35 -12.01 -21.31
N LEU A 115 -9.06 -11.09 -20.66
CA LEU A 115 -10.49 -11.23 -20.39
C LEU A 115 -11.33 -11.23 -21.67
N ARG A 116 -10.89 -10.52 -22.71
CA ARG A 116 -11.58 -10.50 -24.03
C ARG A 116 -11.35 -11.75 -24.87
N ILE A 117 -10.24 -12.46 -24.68
CA ILE A 117 -9.90 -13.67 -25.44
C ILE A 117 -10.64 -14.90 -24.90
N HIS A 118 -11.13 -14.84 -23.66
CA HIS A 118 -12.05 -15.82 -23.10
C HIS A 118 -13.43 -15.19 -22.84
N PRO A 119 -14.22 -14.86 -23.89
CA PRO A 119 -15.64 -14.71 -23.68
C PRO A 119 -16.18 -16.10 -23.32
N GLN A 120 -16.72 -16.25 -22.12
CA GLN A 120 -17.66 -17.33 -21.83
C GLN A 120 -18.89 -17.18 -22.72
#